data_AF-A0A534VEN3-F1
#
_entry.id   AF-A0A534VEN3-F1
#
_cell.length_a   1.000
_cell.length_b   1.000
_cell.length_c   1.000
_cell.angle_alpha   90.00
_cell.angle_beta   90.00
_cell.angle_gamma   90.00
#
_symmetry.space_group_name_H-M   'P 1'
#
loop_
_entity.id
_entity.type
_entity.pdbx_description
1 polymer ?
#
loop_
_entity_poly.entity_id
_entity_poly.type
_entity_poly.pdbx_seq_one_letter_code
_entity_poly.pdbx_strand_id
1 'polypeptide(L)'
;MPQSRPKRVSFFAAATLLLAVGSAAAEPLFTLSEDGKTFLYRARPGDHPGVVAEMFGIPSRDVPAFLAANGISDATKVGAGFVYHIPNAAARALAERTAALEGENTRLKRTAGEEAAKAEHLARAAEEARAEKARADSRATQLARLERLWPWAKATLTLLLAAAAGALYTAFAALRRRAESERYTHSLGNELEEKRKAALAERQESARHILDLERRIRTLEAKLSPRAVLGGRSSS
;
A
#
# COMPACT_ATOMS: atom_id res chain seq x y z
N MET A 1 -13.28 10.00 -40.49
CA MET A 1 -13.61 8.61 -40.11
C MET A 1 -15.12 8.43 -40.15
N PRO A 2 -15.71 8.04 -41.29
CA PRO A 2 -17.17 7.92 -41.42
C PRO A 2 -17.66 6.56 -40.89
N GLN A 3 -18.66 6.61 -40.01
CA GLN A 3 -19.34 5.43 -39.46
C GLN A 3 -20.30 4.82 -40.50
N SER A 4 -20.07 3.55 -40.84
CA SER A 4 -20.94 2.76 -41.70
C SER A 4 -22.14 2.18 -40.93
N ARG A 5 -23.35 2.55 -41.33
CA ARG A 5 -24.63 1.95 -40.88
C ARG A 5 -24.75 0.49 -41.37
N PRO A 6 -25.36 -0.42 -40.59
CA PRO A 6 -25.63 -1.78 -41.07
C PRO A 6 -26.85 -1.82 -42.01
N LYS A 7 -26.64 -2.37 -43.21
CA LYS A 7 -27.70 -2.74 -44.16
C LYS A 7 -28.48 -3.94 -43.60
N ARG A 8 -29.76 -3.73 -43.27
CA ARG A 8 -30.73 -4.83 -43.06
C ARG A 8 -31.14 -5.35 -44.44
N VAL A 9 -30.76 -6.59 -44.75
CA VAL A 9 -31.23 -7.30 -45.94
C VAL A 9 -32.48 -8.08 -45.53
N SER A 10 -33.62 -7.62 -46.03
CA SER A 10 -34.90 -8.31 -45.97
C SER A 10 -34.85 -9.46 -46.97
N PHE A 11 -34.91 -10.72 -46.51
CA PHE A 11 -35.14 -11.86 -47.39
C PHE A 11 -36.65 -12.04 -47.57
N PHE A 12 -37.11 -11.64 -48.76
CA PHE A 12 -38.44 -11.91 -49.26
C PHE A 12 -38.65 -13.41 -49.51
N ALA A 13 -39.88 -13.83 -49.25
CA ALA A 13 -40.47 -15.11 -49.61
C ALA A 13 -40.36 -15.43 -51.10
N ALA A 14 -40.27 -16.73 -51.43
CA ALA A 14 -41.13 -17.42 -52.39
C ALA A 14 -40.47 -18.72 -52.86
N ALA A 15 -41.17 -19.85 -52.71
CA ALA A 15 -41.28 -20.89 -53.73
C ALA A 15 -42.27 -21.97 -53.27
N THR A 16 -43.54 -21.60 -53.24
CA THR A 16 -44.63 -22.58 -53.30
C THR A 16 -44.71 -23.05 -54.76
N LEU A 17 -44.24 -24.25 -55.05
CA LEU A 17 -44.46 -24.90 -56.35
C LEU A 17 -45.34 -26.14 -56.13
N LEU A 18 -46.65 -25.91 -56.07
CA LEU A 18 -47.65 -26.96 -56.21
C LEU A 18 -47.92 -27.14 -57.70
N LEU A 19 -47.35 -28.19 -58.29
CA LEU A 19 -47.79 -28.70 -59.59
C LEU A 19 -48.59 -29.98 -59.35
N ALA A 20 -49.91 -29.88 -59.50
CA ALA A 20 -50.80 -31.02 -59.59
C ALA A 20 -50.80 -31.53 -61.04
N VAL A 21 -50.23 -32.72 -61.26
CA VAL A 21 -50.49 -33.56 -62.43
C VAL A 21 -50.73 -34.97 -61.90
N GLY A 22 -51.88 -35.54 -62.26
CA GLY A 22 -52.30 -36.87 -61.82
C GLY A 22 -51.35 -37.96 -62.32
N SER A 23 -50.95 -38.83 -61.40
CA SER A 23 -50.58 -40.21 -61.67
C SER A 23 -50.59 -40.97 -60.34
N ALA A 24 -50.89 -42.25 -60.44
CA ALA A 24 -51.03 -43.21 -59.35
C ALA A 24 -50.03 -43.01 -58.19
N ALA A 25 -50.48 -43.35 -56.98
CA ALA A 25 -49.69 -43.45 -55.76
C ALA A 25 -48.28 -44.02 -56.02
N ALA A 26 -47.31 -43.14 -56.22
CA ALA A 26 -45.91 -43.48 -56.25
C ALA A 26 -45.34 -42.96 -54.94
N GLU A 27 -45.20 -43.85 -53.96
CA GLU A 27 -44.42 -43.56 -52.77
C GLU A 27 -43.05 -43.00 -53.18
N PRO A 28 -42.54 -41.97 -52.48
CA PRO A 28 -41.24 -41.39 -52.77
C PRO A 28 -40.17 -42.50 -52.83
N LEU A 29 -39.45 -42.55 -53.95
CA LEU A 29 -38.47 -43.61 -54.27
C LEU A 29 -37.36 -43.70 -53.22
N PHE A 30 -37.03 -42.55 -52.61
CA PHE A 30 -36.09 -42.45 -51.51
C PHE A 30 -36.76 -41.66 -50.38
N THR A 31 -36.78 -42.22 -49.18
CA THR A 31 -37.13 -41.49 -47.95
C THR A 31 -35.94 -41.48 -47.01
N LEU A 32 -35.65 -40.34 -46.41
CA LEU A 32 -34.66 -40.28 -45.35
C LEU A 32 -35.31 -40.79 -44.07
N SER A 33 -34.65 -41.69 -43.35
CA SER A 33 -35.05 -42.07 -42.00
C SER A 33 -35.11 -40.82 -41.10
N GLU A 34 -35.98 -40.81 -40.08
CA GLU A 34 -36.11 -39.70 -39.12
C GLU A 34 -34.76 -39.28 -38.50
N ASP A 35 -33.83 -40.23 -38.41
CA ASP A 35 -32.50 -40.05 -37.85
C ASP A 35 -31.53 -39.30 -38.79
N GLY A 36 -31.88 -39.15 -40.07
CA GLY A 36 -31.04 -38.57 -41.11
C GLY A 36 -29.83 -39.42 -41.55
N LYS A 37 -29.61 -40.56 -40.90
CA LYS A 37 -28.41 -41.42 -41.05
C LYS A 37 -28.53 -42.46 -42.14
N THR A 38 -29.75 -42.77 -42.56
CA THR A 38 -30.04 -43.88 -43.47
C THR A 38 -31.07 -43.44 -44.51
N PHE A 39 -30.80 -43.72 -45.78
CA PHE A 39 -31.78 -43.62 -46.86
C PHE A 39 -32.54 -44.94 -46.96
N LEU A 40 -33.86 -44.85 -47.11
CA LEU A 40 -34.73 -45.97 -47.42
C LEU A 40 -35.00 -45.93 -48.93
N TYR A 41 -34.63 -46.98 -49.64
CA TYR A 41 -34.90 -47.13 -51.08
C TYR A 41 -35.85 -48.28 -51.34
N ARG A 42 -36.96 -48.03 -52.02
CA ARG A 42 -37.90 -49.09 -52.40
C ARG A 42 -37.55 -49.64 -53.79
N ALA A 43 -37.21 -50.93 -53.84
CA ALA A 43 -36.80 -51.65 -55.05
C ALA A 43 -37.90 -51.66 -56.10
N ARG A 44 -37.56 -51.34 -57.35
CA ARG A 44 -38.47 -51.40 -58.50
C ARG A 44 -38.47 -52.80 -59.11
N PRO A 45 -39.54 -53.17 -59.86
CA PRO A 45 -39.52 -54.37 -60.68
C PRO A 45 -38.33 -54.37 -61.64
N GLY A 46 -37.45 -55.37 -61.55
CA GLY A 46 -36.23 -55.50 -62.35
C GLY A 46 -34.96 -54.93 -61.72
N ASP A 47 -35.04 -54.30 -60.55
CA ASP A 47 -33.84 -53.87 -59.83
C ASP A 47 -33.06 -55.07 -59.29
N HIS A 48 -31.77 -55.10 -59.56
CA HIS A 48 -30.86 -56.07 -58.99
C HIS A 48 -30.06 -55.46 -57.84
N PRO A 49 -29.84 -56.19 -56.72
CA PRO A 49 -29.18 -55.64 -55.55
C PRO A 49 -27.79 -55.04 -55.82
N GLY A 50 -27.06 -55.56 -56.81
CA GLY A 50 -25.76 -55.00 -57.24
C GLY A 50 -25.88 -53.65 -57.94
N VAL A 51 -26.91 -53.45 -58.76
CA VAL A 51 -27.20 -52.18 -59.45
C VAL A 51 -27.64 -51.11 -58.46
N VAL A 52 -28.44 -51.50 -57.46
CA VAL A 52 -28.84 -50.61 -56.36
C VAL A 52 -27.61 -50.19 -55.55
N ALA A 53 -26.73 -51.13 -55.18
CA ALA A 53 -25.50 -50.80 -54.46
C ALA A 53 -24.59 -49.82 -55.24
N GLU A 54 -24.45 -50.03 -56.55
CA GLU A 54 -23.67 -49.14 -57.44
C GLU A 54 -24.28 -47.74 -57.55
N MET A 55 -25.61 -47.63 -57.65
CA MET A 55 -26.34 -46.35 -57.69
C MET A 55 -26.07 -45.49 -56.44
N PHE A 56 -25.79 -46.13 -55.30
CA PHE A 56 -25.43 -45.46 -54.05
C PHE A 56 -23.93 -45.35 -53.80
N GLY A 57 -23.11 -45.64 -54.82
CA GLY A 57 -21.66 -45.51 -54.74
C GLY A 57 -21.00 -46.53 -53.81
N ILE A 58 -21.67 -47.65 -53.51
CA ILE A 58 -21.08 -48.74 -52.73
C ILE A 58 -20.12 -49.50 -53.64
N PRO A 59 -18.81 -49.54 -53.33
CA PRO A 59 -17.83 -50.20 -54.18
C PRO A 59 -18.06 -51.72 -54.16
N SER A 60 -17.74 -52.41 -55.26
CA SER A 60 -18.06 -53.83 -55.47
C SER A 60 -17.55 -54.77 -54.35
N ARG A 61 -16.47 -54.38 -53.66
CA ARG A 61 -15.92 -55.10 -52.50
C ARG A 61 -16.83 -55.08 -51.26
N ASP A 62 -17.66 -54.05 -51.12
CA ASP A 62 -18.52 -53.80 -49.95
C ASP A 62 -19.98 -54.23 -50.21
N VAL A 63 -20.29 -54.68 -51.44
CA VAL A 63 -21.62 -55.19 -51.83
C VAL A 63 -22.06 -56.39 -50.97
N PRO A 64 -21.22 -57.40 -50.66
CA PRO A 64 -21.64 -58.50 -49.78
C PRO A 64 -22.02 -58.01 -48.37
N ALA A 65 -21.31 -57.03 -47.84
CA ALA A 65 -21.61 -56.42 -46.54
C ALA A 65 -22.91 -55.60 -46.59
N PHE A 66 -23.17 -54.89 -47.69
CA PHE A 66 -24.42 -54.18 -47.93
C PHE A 66 -25.64 -55.13 -47.99
N LEU A 67 -25.51 -56.27 -48.67
CA LEU A 67 -26.57 -57.28 -48.72
C LEU A 67 -26.83 -57.90 -47.34
N ALA A 68 -25.78 -58.24 -46.61
CA ALA A 68 -25.87 -58.77 -45.25
C ALA A 68 -26.53 -57.76 -44.28
N ALA A 69 -26.19 -56.48 -44.37
CA ALA A 69 -26.79 -55.41 -43.55
C ALA A 69 -28.28 -55.21 -43.82
N ASN A 70 -28.75 -55.57 -45.03
CA ASN A 70 -30.15 -55.56 -45.43
C ASN A 70 -30.85 -56.92 -45.22
N GLY A 71 -30.18 -57.90 -44.62
CA GLY A 71 -30.74 -59.24 -44.38
C GLY A 71 -30.93 -60.08 -45.65
N ILE A 72 -30.27 -59.73 -46.76
CA ILE A 72 -30.38 -60.41 -48.05
C ILE A 72 -29.30 -61.50 -48.12
N SER A 73 -29.71 -62.76 -48.08
CA SER A 73 -28.84 -63.93 -48.21
C SER A 73 -28.75 -64.48 -49.63
N ASP A 74 -29.69 -64.13 -50.51
CA ASP A 74 -29.70 -64.51 -51.93
C ASP A 74 -30.14 -63.32 -52.79
N ALA A 75 -29.22 -62.78 -53.58
CA ALA A 75 -29.43 -61.59 -54.40
C ALA A 75 -30.44 -61.80 -55.54
N THR A 76 -30.74 -63.06 -55.91
CA THR A 76 -31.68 -63.39 -56.99
C THR A 76 -33.14 -63.45 -56.52
N LYS A 77 -33.37 -63.47 -55.20
CA LYS A 77 -34.69 -63.60 -54.58
C LYS A 77 -35.29 -62.29 -54.07
N VAL A 78 -34.62 -61.17 -54.30
CA VAL A 78 -35.14 -59.86 -53.89
C VAL A 78 -36.22 -59.42 -54.87
N GLY A 79 -37.47 -59.43 -54.39
CA GLY A 79 -38.64 -59.03 -55.17
C GLY A 79 -38.86 -57.52 -55.22
N ALA A 80 -39.67 -57.08 -56.17
CA ALA A 80 -40.12 -55.71 -56.26
C ALA A 80 -40.81 -55.27 -54.95
N GLY A 81 -40.54 -54.04 -54.51
CA GLY A 81 -41.11 -53.46 -53.29
C GLY A 81 -40.29 -53.69 -52.02
N PHE A 82 -39.16 -54.42 -52.09
CA PHE A 82 -38.21 -54.54 -50.98
C PHE A 82 -37.62 -53.17 -50.60
N VAL A 83 -37.43 -52.89 -49.31
CA VAL A 83 -36.88 -51.62 -48.82
C VAL A 83 -35.44 -51.81 -48.39
N TYR A 84 -34.50 -51.19 -49.10
CA TYR A 84 -33.10 -51.13 -48.75
C TYR A 84 -32.83 -50.00 -47.75
N HIS A 85 -32.10 -50.33 -46.70
CA HIS A 85 -31.49 -49.40 -45.75
C HIS A 85 -30.06 -49.10 -46.20
N ILE A 86 -29.83 -47.86 -46.62
CA ILE A 86 -28.55 -47.41 -47.18
C ILE A 86 -27.91 -46.36 -46.26
N PRO A 87 -26.69 -46.59 -45.76
CA PRO A 87 -26.00 -45.62 -44.91
C PRO A 87 -25.71 -44.31 -45.64
N ASN A 88 -26.02 -43.18 -45.02
CA ASN A 88 -25.72 -41.85 -45.53
C ASN A 88 -24.28 -41.45 -45.19
N ALA A 89 -23.34 -41.67 -46.13
CA ALA A 89 -21.94 -41.30 -45.96
C ALA A 89 -21.72 -39.80 -45.73
N ALA A 90 -22.56 -38.93 -46.33
CA ALA A 90 -22.46 -37.49 -46.15
C ALA A 90 -22.88 -37.05 -44.72
N ALA A 91 -23.91 -37.67 -44.15
CA ALA A 91 -24.30 -37.42 -42.75
C ALA A 91 -23.21 -37.86 -41.77
N ARG A 92 -22.54 -38.98 -42.05
CA ARG A 92 -21.41 -39.44 -41.24
C ARG A 92 -20.22 -38.49 -41.31
N ALA A 93 -19.82 -38.07 -42.51
CA ALA A 93 -18.73 -37.12 -42.69
C ALA A 93 -19.03 -35.75 -42.04
N LEU A 94 -20.28 -35.30 -42.09
CA LEU A 94 -20.72 -34.08 -41.41
C LEU A 94 -20.62 -34.24 -39.89
N ALA A 95 -21.10 -35.35 -39.32
CA ALA A 95 -21.05 -35.63 -37.89
C ALA A 95 -19.61 -35.71 -37.36
N GLU A 96 -18.70 -36.35 -38.11
CA GLU A 96 -17.26 -36.41 -37.78
C GLU A 96 -16.65 -35.00 -37.78
N ARG A 97 -17.01 -34.16 -38.76
CA ARG A 97 -16.52 -32.79 -38.86
C ARG A 97 -17.08 -31.87 -37.76
N THR A 98 -18.35 -32.03 -37.39
CA THR A 98 -18.93 -31.28 -36.25
C THR A 98 -18.30 -31.70 -34.94
N ALA A 99 -18.08 -33.00 -34.72
CA ALA A 99 -17.38 -33.48 -33.52
C ALA A 99 -15.94 -32.94 -33.43
N ALA A 100 -15.22 -32.90 -34.56
CA ALA A 100 -13.89 -32.29 -34.62
C ALA A 100 -13.93 -30.79 -34.29
N LEU A 101 -14.87 -30.05 -34.87
CA LEU A 101 -15.04 -28.61 -34.60
C LEU A 101 -15.45 -28.34 -33.15
N GLU A 102 -16.29 -29.18 -32.54
CA GLU A 102 -16.63 -29.09 -31.11
C GLU A 102 -15.40 -29.37 -30.23
N GLY A 103 -14.59 -30.35 -30.58
CA GLY A 103 -13.30 -30.62 -29.93
C GLY A 103 -12.34 -29.43 -30.00
N GLU A 104 -12.23 -28.80 -31.17
CA GLU A 104 -11.43 -27.58 -31.34
C GLU A 104 -12.01 -26.39 -30.54
N ASN A 105 -13.33 -26.20 -30.56
CA ASN A 105 -13.99 -25.13 -29.83
C ASN A 105 -13.79 -25.26 -28.31
N THR A 106 -13.91 -26.48 -27.77
CA THR A 106 -13.64 -26.74 -26.34
C THR A 106 -12.18 -26.51 -25.98
N ARG A 107 -11.23 -26.88 -26.86
CA ARG A 107 -9.81 -26.59 -26.68
C ARG A 107 -9.54 -25.08 -26.67
N LEU A 108 -10.09 -24.34 -27.64
CA LEU A 108 -9.94 -22.89 -27.74
C LEU A 108 -10.56 -22.16 -26.54
N LYS A 109 -11.71 -22.62 -26.04
CA LYS A 109 -12.32 -22.07 -24.81
C LYS A 109 -11.41 -22.29 -23.60
N ARG A 110 -10.77 -23.46 -23.50
CA ARG A 110 -9.81 -23.75 -22.42
C ARG A 110 -8.61 -22.81 -22.49
N THR A 111 -7.98 -22.67 -23.66
CA THR A 111 -6.81 -21.78 -23.83
C THR A 111 -7.17 -20.32 -23.58
N ALA A 112 -8.34 -19.86 -24.05
CA ALA A 112 -8.83 -18.51 -23.78
C ALA A 112 -9.07 -18.28 -22.27
N GLY A 113 -9.59 -19.29 -21.55
CA GLY A 113 -9.73 -19.23 -20.10
C GLY A 113 -8.39 -19.17 -19.36
N GLU A 114 -7.40 -19.94 -19.81
CA GLU A 114 -6.03 -19.90 -19.26
C GLU A 114 -5.34 -18.55 -19.51
N GLU A 115 -5.51 -17.96 -20.70
CA GLU A 115 -4.99 -16.63 -21.01
C GLU A 115 -5.67 -15.54 -20.19
N ALA A 116 -7.00 -15.62 -20.01
CA ALA A 116 -7.73 -14.69 -19.15
C ALA A 116 -7.27 -14.76 -17.69
N ALA A 117 -7.06 -15.96 -17.15
CA ALA A 117 -6.53 -16.15 -15.81
C ALA A 117 -5.11 -15.57 -15.67
N LYS A 118 -4.23 -15.80 -16.67
CA LYS A 118 -2.88 -15.20 -16.69
C LYS A 118 -2.94 -13.67 -16.74
N ALA A 119 -3.84 -13.11 -17.55
CA ALA A 119 -4.03 -11.66 -17.64
C ALA A 119 -4.50 -11.07 -16.31
N GLU A 120 -5.42 -11.76 -15.62
CA GLU A 120 -5.89 -11.35 -14.29
C GLU A 120 -4.76 -11.40 -13.25
N HIS A 121 -3.94 -12.46 -13.27
CA HIS A 121 -2.76 -12.56 -12.39
C HIS A 121 -1.76 -11.43 -12.64
N LEU A 122 -1.47 -11.11 -13.92
CA LEU A 122 -0.59 -10.00 -14.27
C LEU A 122 -1.18 -8.65 -13.88
N ALA A 123 -2.50 -8.47 -14.00
CA ALA A 123 -3.17 -7.26 -13.56
C ALA A 123 -3.05 -7.06 -12.04
N ARG A 124 -3.28 -8.12 -11.25
CA ARG A 124 -3.10 -8.09 -9.78
C ARG A 124 -1.65 -7.79 -9.40
N ALA A 125 -0.68 -8.45 -10.03
CA ALA A 125 0.74 -8.18 -9.80
C ALA A 125 1.13 -6.73 -10.15
N ALA A 126 0.55 -6.17 -11.21
CA ALA A 126 0.77 -4.77 -11.57
C ALA A 126 0.15 -3.79 -10.56
N GLU A 127 -1.01 -4.12 -9.98
CA GLU A 127 -1.61 -3.35 -8.90
C GLU A 127 -0.79 -3.40 -7.61
N GLU A 128 -0.29 -4.57 -7.24
CA GLU A 128 0.61 -4.76 -6.09
C GLU A 128 1.89 -3.93 -6.27
N ALA A 129 2.53 -3.99 -7.44
CA ALA A 129 3.72 -3.19 -7.75
C ALA A 129 3.45 -1.68 -7.67
N ARG A 130 2.27 -1.22 -8.14
CA ARG A 130 1.87 0.19 -8.01
C ARG A 130 1.65 0.58 -6.54
N ALA A 131 1.05 -0.29 -5.74
CA ALA A 131 0.85 -0.06 -4.31
C ALA A 131 2.18 0.02 -3.55
N GLU A 132 3.14 -0.85 -3.87
CA GLU A 132 4.49 -0.81 -3.31
C GLU A 132 5.23 0.47 -3.68
N LYS A 133 5.15 0.90 -4.94
CA LYS A 133 5.71 2.17 -5.38
C LYS A 133 5.09 3.35 -4.62
N ALA A 134 3.76 3.39 -4.47
CA ALA A 134 3.10 4.44 -3.70
C ALA A 134 3.55 4.47 -2.22
N ARG A 135 3.81 3.30 -1.61
CA ARG A 135 4.39 3.20 -0.25
C ARG A 135 5.85 3.63 -0.20
N ALA A 136 6.62 3.44 -1.26
CA ALA A 136 7.99 3.94 -1.35
C ALA A 136 8.01 5.47 -1.50
N ASP A 137 7.14 6.02 -2.35
CA ASP A 137 7.00 7.46 -2.59
C ASP A 137 6.51 8.19 -1.32
N SER A 138 5.57 7.59 -0.56
CA SER A 138 5.13 8.16 0.72
C SER A 138 6.25 8.19 1.77
N ARG A 139 7.09 7.15 1.84
CA ARG A 139 8.29 7.15 2.71
C ARG A 139 9.30 8.20 2.26
N ALA A 140 9.55 8.32 0.96
CA ALA A 140 10.47 9.33 0.41
C ALA A 140 10.00 10.76 0.73
N THR A 141 8.70 11.05 0.58
CA THR A 141 8.14 12.37 0.90
C THR A 141 8.17 12.70 2.40
N GLN A 142 7.97 11.70 3.27
CA GLN A 142 8.14 11.86 4.72
C GLN A 142 9.58 12.21 5.09
N LEU A 143 10.55 11.48 4.53
CA LEU A 143 11.97 11.75 4.75
C LEU A 143 12.36 13.14 4.23
N ALA A 144 11.91 13.53 3.04
CA ALA A 144 12.17 14.86 2.49
C ALA A 144 11.60 15.98 3.37
N ARG A 145 10.41 15.76 3.98
CA ARG A 145 9.83 16.72 4.93
C ARG A 145 10.66 16.83 6.21
N LEU A 146 11.13 15.70 6.76
CA LEU A 146 11.99 15.69 7.94
C LEU A 146 13.33 16.36 7.67
N GLU A 147 13.96 16.05 6.53
CA GLU A 147 15.22 16.66 6.11
C GLU A 147 15.08 18.18 5.97
N ARG A 148 13.96 18.66 5.42
CA ARG A 148 13.67 20.09 5.32
C ARG A 148 13.50 20.78 6.68
N LEU A 149 12.95 20.07 7.68
CA LEU A 149 12.75 20.60 9.04
C LEU A 149 13.97 20.44 9.94
N TRP A 150 14.87 19.52 9.61
CA TRP A 150 16.10 19.23 10.34
C TRP A 150 16.97 20.46 10.66
N PRO A 151 17.25 21.39 9.72
CA PRO A 151 18.04 22.58 10.03
C PRO A 151 17.34 23.49 11.04
N TRP A 152 16.01 23.61 10.97
CA TRP A 152 15.22 24.38 11.93
C TRP A 152 15.24 23.73 13.31
N ALA A 153 15.08 22.41 13.39
CA ALA A 153 15.18 21.66 14.64
C ALA A 153 16.58 21.79 15.28
N LYS A 154 17.65 21.78 14.47
CA LYS A 154 19.01 22.06 14.95
C LYS A 154 19.14 23.50 15.45
N ALA A 155 18.64 24.47 14.70
CA ALA A 155 18.70 25.88 15.10
C ALA A 155 17.97 26.12 16.43
N THR A 156 16.76 25.59 16.61
CA THR A 156 16.00 25.70 17.86
C THR A 156 16.71 25.01 19.03
N LEU A 157 17.29 23.83 18.81
CA LEU A 157 18.09 23.14 19.82
C LEU A 157 19.32 23.97 20.23
N THR A 158 20.06 24.51 19.26
CA THR A 158 21.22 25.38 19.55
C THR A 158 20.83 26.63 20.31
N LEU A 159 19.68 27.23 19.98
CA LEU A 159 19.17 28.41 20.65
C LEU A 159 18.72 28.10 22.09
N LEU A 160 18.07 26.95 22.31
CA LEU A 160 17.73 26.46 23.65
C LEU A 160 18.97 26.21 24.50
N LEU A 161 20.01 25.58 23.93
CA LEU A 161 21.28 25.37 24.63
C LEU A 161 21.97 26.69 24.98
N ALA A 162 21.97 27.66 24.06
CA ALA A 162 22.51 28.99 24.33
C ALA A 162 21.74 29.73 25.43
N ALA A 163 20.40 29.64 25.43
CA ALA A 163 19.55 30.22 26.47
C ALA A 163 19.79 29.56 27.83
N ALA A 164 19.90 28.23 27.88
CA ALA A 164 20.21 27.49 29.10
C ALA A 164 21.60 27.85 29.65
N ALA A 165 22.61 27.95 28.77
CA ALA A 165 23.95 28.39 29.15
C ALA A 165 23.94 29.83 29.70
N GLY A 166 23.17 30.73 29.07
CA GLY A 166 22.97 32.10 29.56
C GLY A 166 22.33 32.14 30.95
N ALA A 167 21.28 31.35 31.19
CA ALA A 167 20.62 31.25 32.49
C ALA A 167 21.55 30.66 33.58
N LEU A 168 22.33 29.64 33.24
CA LEU A 168 23.33 29.09 34.15
C LEU A 168 24.42 30.13 34.47
N TYR A 169 24.86 30.89 33.48
CA TYR A 169 25.84 31.95 33.67
C TYR A 169 25.32 33.06 34.60
N THR A 170 24.08 33.53 34.42
CA THR A 170 23.51 34.56 35.30
C THR A 170 23.27 34.05 36.72
N ALA A 171 22.83 32.80 36.88
CA ALA A 171 22.71 32.16 38.19
C ALA A 171 24.06 32.06 38.90
N PHE A 172 25.11 31.64 38.19
CA PHE A 172 26.46 31.55 38.74
C PHE A 172 27.03 32.93 39.10
N ALA A 173 26.82 33.94 38.25
CA ALA A 173 27.23 35.32 38.53
C ALA A 173 26.52 35.89 39.77
N ALA A 174 25.23 35.59 39.95
CA ALA A 174 24.48 36.00 41.14
C ALA A 174 24.99 35.33 42.41
N LEU A 175 25.32 34.03 42.36
CA LEU A 175 25.95 33.29 43.46
C LEU A 175 27.31 33.88 43.83
N ARG A 176 28.15 34.20 42.84
CA ARG A 176 29.46 34.81 43.07
C ARG A 176 29.36 36.17 43.75
N ARG A 177 28.42 37.02 43.31
CA ARG A 177 28.16 38.31 43.95
C ARG A 177 27.69 38.17 45.41
N ARG A 178 26.90 37.15 45.74
CA ARG A 178 26.51 36.86 47.13
C ARG A 178 27.71 36.50 47.98
N ALA A 179 28.57 35.60 47.50
CA ALA A 179 29.78 35.20 48.21
C ALA A 179 30.75 36.37 48.45
N GLU A 180 30.86 37.30 47.49
CA GLU A 180 31.64 38.53 47.68
C GLU A 180 30.99 39.45 48.74
N SER A 181 29.67 39.62 48.71
CA SER A 181 28.96 40.44 49.69
C SER A 181 29.13 39.97 51.13
N GLU A 182 29.14 38.65 51.37
CA GLU A 182 29.38 38.07 52.70
C GLU A 182 30.78 38.42 53.22
N ARG A 183 31.80 38.38 52.35
CA ARG A 183 33.17 38.78 52.72
C ARG A 183 33.28 40.25 53.08
N TYR A 184 32.61 41.13 52.32
CA TYR A 184 32.56 42.56 52.62
C TYR A 184 31.84 42.85 53.93
N THR A 185 30.77 42.12 54.27
CA THR A 185 30.09 42.29 55.57
C THR A 185 30.99 41.85 56.74
N HIS A 186 31.76 40.78 56.57
CA HIS A 186 32.71 40.33 57.59
C HIS A 186 33.87 41.31 57.78
N SER A 187 34.42 41.88 56.69
CA SER A 187 35.49 42.88 56.80
C SER A 187 35.02 44.16 57.49
N LEU A 188 33.82 44.65 57.16
CA LEU A 188 33.23 45.81 57.85
C LEU A 188 32.95 45.52 59.33
N GLY A 189 32.51 44.30 59.67
CA GLY A 189 32.37 43.87 61.05
C GLY A 189 33.69 43.94 61.82
N ASN A 190 34.76 43.40 61.24
CA ASN A 190 36.10 43.43 61.84
C ASN A 190 36.62 44.86 61.99
N GLU A 191 36.48 45.72 60.98
CA GLU A 191 36.88 47.13 61.07
C GLU A 191 36.12 47.88 62.17
N LEU A 192 34.81 47.62 62.34
CA LEU A 192 34.03 48.22 63.41
C LEU A 192 34.46 47.71 64.79
N GLU A 193 34.79 46.43 64.91
CA GLU A 193 35.35 45.87 66.15
C GLU A 193 36.72 46.46 66.47
N GLU A 194 37.61 46.59 65.49
CA GLU A 194 38.91 47.23 65.65
C GLU A 194 38.77 48.69 66.08
N LYS A 195 37.89 49.46 65.43
CA LYS A 195 37.60 50.85 65.83
C LYS A 195 37.02 50.95 67.24
N ARG A 196 36.14 50.02 67.63
CA ARG A 196 35.62 49.95 69.00
C ARG A 196 36.74 49.67 70.00
N LYS A 197 37.63 48.71 69.70
CA LYS A 197 38.79 48.39 70.56
C LYS A 197 39.74 49.58 70.68
N ALA A 198 40.04 50.26 69.56
CA ALA A 198 40.87 51.47 69.56
C ALA A 198 40.25 52.59 70.39
N ALA A 199 38.95 52.90 70.21
CA ALA A 199 38.26 53.92 70.99
C ALA A 199 38.20 53.58 72.49
N LEU A 200 38.06 52.30 72.85
CA LEU A 200 38.15 51.86 74.25
C LEU A 200 39.58 52.00 74.80
N ALA A 201 40.61 51.70 74.00
CA ALA A 201 42.00 51.88 74.38
C ALA A 201 42.34 53.37 74.59
N GLU A 202 41.92 54.25 73.68
CA GLU A 202 42.07 55.71 73.82
C GLU A 202 41.39 56.22 75.10
N ARG A 203 40.19 55.72 75.43
CA ARG A 203 39.50 56.08 76.69
C ARG A 203 40.25 55.59 77.93
N GLN A 204 40.86 54.40 77.86
CA GLN A 204 41.69 53.89 78.95
C GLN A 204 42.98 54.70 79.11
N GLU A 205 43.62 55.09 78.00
CA GLU A 205 44.80 55.96 78.01
C GLU A 205 44.47 57.35 78.53
N SER A 206 43.35 57.95 78.09
CA SER A 206 42.91 59.24 78.61
C SER A 206 42.60 59.17 80.11
N ALA A 207 41.97 58.09 80.59
CA ALA A 207 41.71 57.89 82.02
C ALA A 207 43.01 57.75 82.82
N ARG A 208 44.01 57.01 82.30
CA ARG A 208 45.34 56.92 82.91
C ARG A 208 46.05 58.27 82.95
N HIS A 209 45.96 59.05 81.87
CA HIS A 209 46.56 60.38 81.79
C HIS A 209 45.93 61.36 82.80
N ILE A 210 44.60 61.32 82.98
CA ILE A 210 43.91 62.11 84.00
C ILE A 210 44.38 61.74 85.41
N LEU A 211 44.50 60.44 85.71
CA LEU A 211 45.01 59.97 87.00
C LEU A 211 46.46 60.39 87.26
N ASP A 212 47.32 60.40 86.22
CA ASP A 212 48.70 60.89 86.35
C ASP A 212 48.74 62.40 86.59
N LEU A 213 47.90 63.17 85.88
CA LEU A 213 47.74 64.62 86.11
C LEU A 213 47.27 64.92 87.54
N GLU A 214 46.26 64.21 88.04
CA GLU A 214 45.81 64.36 89.43
C GLU A 214 46.93 64.05 90.42
N ARG A 215 47.72 63.00 90.19
CA ARG A 215 48.85 62.64 91.04
C ARG A 215 49.91 63.74 91.02
N ARG A 216 50.24 64.28 89.85
CA ARG A 216 51.19 65.41 89.72
C ARG A 216 50.69 66.66 90.45
N ILE A 217 49.41 67.01 90.30
CA ILE A 217 48.78 68.13 91.02
C ILE A 217 48.93 67.92 92.54
N ARG A 218 48.57 66.74 93.05
CA ARG A 218 48.73 66.42 94.49
C ARG A 218 50.19 66.52 94.95
N THR A 219 51.16 66.07 94.15
CA THR A 219 52.58 66.21 94.51
C THR A 219 53.06 67.66 94.49
N LEU A 220 52.55 68.49 93.59
CA LEU A 220 52.86 69.93 93.55
C LEU A 220 52.24 70.66 94.74
N GLU A 221 51.00 70.33 95.09
CA GLU A 221 50.31 70.85 96.27
C GLU A 221 51.06 70.48 97.56
N ALA A 222 51.47 69.22 97.71
CA ALA A 222 52.28 68.79 98.86
C ALA A 222 53.65 69.53 98.94
N LYS A 223 54.27 69.86 97.81
CA LYS A 223 55.52 70.65 97.77
C LYS A 223 55.33 72.14 98.08
N LEU A 224 54.16 72.71 97.78
CA LEU A 224 53.79 74.10 98.10
C LEU A 224 53.28 74.27 99.54
N SER A 225 52.98 73.15 100.23
CA SER A 225 52.40 73.13 101.58
C SER A 225 53.33 73.42 102.78
N PRO A 226 54.64 73.73 102.65
CA PRO A 226 55.41 74.30 103.77
C PRO A 226 55.72 75.80 103.61
N ARG A 227 54.78 76.60 103.08
CA ARG A 227 54.91 78.08 103.10
C ARG A 227 53.61 78.87 103.25
N ALA A 228 52.55 78.24 103.77
CA ALA A 228 51.25 78.87 104.02
C ALA A 228 50.88 78.98 105.52
N VAL A 229 51.89 79.02 106.41
CA VAL A 229 51.71 79.36 107.84
C VAL A 229 52.87 80.26 108.25
N LEU A 230 52.71 81.59 108.09
CA LEU A 230 53.36 82.70 108.82
C LEU A 230 53.33 83.98 107.96
N GLY A 231 52.46 84.92 108.31
CA GLY A 231 52.48 86.26 107.70
C GLY A 231 51.18 87.04 107.79
N GLY A 232 50.61 87.17 108.99
CA GLY A 232 49.62 88.20 109.28
C GLY A 232 50.27 89.53 109.69
N ARG A 233 49.53 90.62 109.46
CA ARG A 233 49.61 91.99 110.04
C ARG A 233 50.72 92.96 109.57
N SER A 234 50.31 94.05 108.91
CA SER A 234 50.15 95.41 109.50
C SER A 234 49.71 96.43 108.41
N SER A 235 48.49 96.96 108.47
CA SER A 235 48.13 98.36 108.82
C SER A 235 48.61 99.47 107.85
N SER A 236 47.67 100.01 107.07
CA SER A 236 47.33 101.45 106.98
C SER A 236 46.00 101.61 106.23
#